data_AF-A0A957SFU9-F1
#
_entry.id   AF-A0A957SFU9-F1
#
_cell.length_a   1.000
_cell.length_b   1.000
_cell.length_c   1.000
_cell.angle_alpha   90.00
_cell.angle_beta   90.00
_cell.angle_gamma   90.00
#
_symmetry.space_group_name_H-M   'P 1'
#
loop_
_entity.id
_entity.type
_entity.pdbx_description
1 polymer ?
#
loop_
_entity_poly.entity_id
_entity_poly.type
_entity_poly.pdbx_seq_one_letter_code
_entity_poly.pdbx_strand_id
1 'polypeptide(L)'
;MQLIKNRKNLEQSQLAPILNDLQVALGKAEESKSDALITFFSQNQGDETLAAQTRLAILLLIQENPSLLQDAAVVDFLVSHIETTDFEQIRWQTADQMLEFCDMLYSFPFSSDSVAEQVQVHVRQLLQNELQRLEEQKEWEQLFRLVEIAPTSSLMADVELRRLRHLARAYELRRVNRNRRILYAYLIVQVLLVMVVFPFLFINAENGALQRQVEKLADVEIGDEGYRLFTYTDGVYWAVITAASIGYGDITPMTTTGKFIAAILGTLGVVTVGVIAGLVLKWITPRALD
;
A
#
# COMPACT_ATOMS: atom_id res chain seq x y z
N MET A 1 17.52 2.27 -4.08
CA MET A 1 17.53 3.76 -4.07
C MET A 1 16.54 4.41 -3.08
N GLN A 2 15.48 3.73 -2.63
CA GLN A 2 14.62 4.24 -1.53
C GLN A 2 15.12 3.94 -0.11
N LEU A 3 16.01 2.95 0.04
CA LEU A 3 16.68 2.56 1.30
C LEU A 3 17.62 3.65 1.90
N ILE A 4 18.11 4.57 1.07
CA ILE A 4 19.04 5.66 1.47
C ILE A 4 18.36 6.72 2.36
N LYS A 5 17.02 6.78 2.38
CA LYS A 5 16.29 7.82 3.12
C LYS A 5 16.26 7.59 4.64
N ASN A 6 16.58 6.38 5.11
CA ASN A 6 16.61 6.04 6.53
C ASN A 6 17.95 6.40 7.22
N ARG A 7 18.94 6.79 6.42
CA ARG A 7 20.25 7.34 6.84
C ARG A 7 20.10 8.46 7.88
N LYS A 8 19.09 9.31 7.76
CA LYS A 8 18.91 10.48 8.64
C LYS A 8 18.45 10.19 10.07
N ASN A 9 17.76 9.08 10.35
CA ASN A 9 17.24 8.82 11.70
C ASN A 9 18.21 8.02 12.59
N LEU A 10 19.12 7.25 11.99
CA LEU A 10 20.18 6.50 12.71
C LEU A 10 21.49 7.30 12.80
N GLU A 11 21.79 8.20 11.83
CA GLU A 11 22.97 9.09 11.89
C GLU A 11 22.86 10.24 12.93
N GLN A 12 21.67 10.58 13.44
CA GLN A 12 21.46 11.91 14.03
C GLN A 12 21.85 12.15 15.50
N SER A 13 22.59 11.27 16.17
CA SER A 13 23.22 11.70 17.45
C SER A 13 24.43 10.88 17.90
N GLN A 14 24.36 9.55 17.90
CA GLN A 14 25.34 8.73 18.64
C GLN A 14 26.21 7.80 17.78
N LEU A 15 25.73 7.33 16.62
CA LEU A 15 26.42 6.32 15.80
C LEU A 15 27.31 6.89 14.69
N ALA A 16 27.05 8.12 14.26
CA ALA A 16 27.82 8.79 13.20
C ALA A 16 29.35 8.83 13.43
N PRO A 17 29.88 9.12 14.65
CA PRO A 17 31.32 9.12 14.86
C PRO A 17 31.92 7.72 14.70
N ILE A 18 31.30 6.69 15.30
CA ILE A 18 31.77 5.30 15.24
C ILE A 18 31.74 4.78 13.80
N LEU A 19 30.67 5.08 13.05
CA LEU A 19 30.53 4.64 11.67
C LEU A 19 31.59 5.29 10.76
N ASN A 20 31.89 6.58 10.99
CA ASN A 20 32.94 7.28 10.26
C ASN A 20 34.33 6.74 10.60
N ASP A 21 34.61 6.48 11.89
CA ASP A 21 35.88 5.90 12.34
C ASP A 21 36.10 4.49 11.77
N LEU A 22 35.03 3.69 11.72
CA LEU A 22 35.05 2.35 11.13
C LEU A 22 35.27 2.40 9.61
N GLN A 23 34.63 3.33 8.89
CA GLN A 23 34.88 3.55 7.47
C GLN A 23 36.31 4.01 7.18
N VAL A 24 36.89 4.88 8.02
CA VAL A 24 38.29 5.30 7.90
C VAL A 24 39.24 4.13 8.18
N ALA A 25 38.97 3.30 9.18
CA ALA A 25 39.77 2.11 9.47
C ALA A 25 39.77 1.13 8.29
N LEU A 26 38.61 0.88 7.69
CA LEU A 26 38.46 0.04 6.51
C LEU A 26 39.09 0.63 5.24
N GLY A 27 39.07 1.96 5.09
CA GLY A 27 39.71 2.65 3.97
C GLY A 27 41.25 2.61 4.04
N LYS A 28 41.81 2.45 5.24
CA LYS A 28 43.26 2.32 5.49
C LYS A 28 43.76 0.88 5.48
N ALA A 29 42.86 -0.11 5.46
CA ALA A 29 43.22 -1.51 5.46
C ALA A 29 43.67 -1.96 4.06
N GLU A 30 44.98 -2.08 3.85
CA GLU A 30 45.58 -2.46 2.57
C GLU A 30 45.62 -4.00 2.34
N GLU A 31 45.71 -4.80 3.41
CA GLU A 31 45.89 -6.27 3.31
C GLU A 31 44.60 -7.09 3.51
N SER A 32 43.79 -6.76 4.52
CA SER A 32 42.56 -7.50 4.86
C SER A 32 41.56 -6.59 5.55
N LYS A 33 40.44 -6.30 4.87
CA LYS A 33 39.34 -5.49 5.44
C LYS A 33 38.66 -6.20 6.61
N SER A 34 38.71 -7.53 6.62
CA SER A 34 38.17 -8.41 7.64
C SER A 34 38.90 -8.27 8.97
N ASP A 35 40.23 -8.27 8.94
CA ASP A 35 41.04 -8.14 10.15
C ASP A 35 40.94 -6.75 10.77
N ALA A 36 40.80 -5.72 9.92
CA ALA A 36 40.54 -4.36 10.38
C ALA A 36 39.20 -4.23 11.12
N LEU A 37 38.16 -4.94 10.64
CA LEU A 37 36.85 -5.00 11.28
C LEU A 37 36.91 -5.66 12.66
N ILE A 38 37.55 -6.83 12.74
CA ILE A 38 37.70 -7.59 14.00
C ILE A 38 38.53 -6.78 15.01
N THR A 39 39.62 -6.18 14.55
CA THR A 39 40.48 -5.34 15.37
C THR A 39 39.71 -4.13 15.91
N PHE A 40 38.94 -3.45 15.06
CA PHE A 40 38.14 -2.29 15.47
C PHE A 40 37.10 -2.66 16.54
N PHE A 41 36.43 -3.81 16.40
CA PHE A 41 35.49 -4.25 17.43
C PHE A 41 36.19 -4.58 18.76
N SER A 42 37.31 -5.32 18.72
CA SER A 42 38.07 -5.69 19.92
C SER A 42 38.54 -4.47 20.74
N GLN A 43 38.86 -3.36 20.07
CA GLN A 43 39.25 -2.10 20.71
C GLN A 43 38.09 -1.39 21.41
N ASN A 44 36.86 -1.66 20.98
CA ASN A 44 35.64 -0.97 21.42
C ASN A 44 34.74 -1.84 22.32
N GLN A 45 35.21 -3.02 22.72
CA GLN A 45 34.45 -3.99 23.53
C GLN A 45 34.44 -3.66 25.05
N GLY A 46 35.20 -2.66 25.49
CA GLY A 46 35.37 -2.34 26.91
C GLY A 46 34.16 -1.72 27.61
N ASP A 47 33.20 -1.17 26.85
CA ASP A 47 31.94 -0.59 27.34
C ASP A 47 30.78 -1.27 26.59
N GLU A 48 29.81 -1.81 27.32
CA GLU A 48 28.66 -2.54 26.77
C GLU A 48 27.84 -1.70 25.78
N THR A 49 27.70 -0.39 26.06
CA THR A 49 26.97 0.52 25.18
C THR A 49 27.72 0.80 23.88
N LEU A 50 29.04 0.92 23.97
CA LEU A 50 29.92 1.21 22.84
C LEU A 50 30.13 -0.05 21.98
N ALA A 51 30.16 -1.23 22.61
CA ALA A 51 30.15 -2.52 21.93
C ALA A 51 28.87 -2.69 21.11
N ALA A 52 27.69 -2.46 21.69
CA ALA A 52 26.41 -2.54 20.97
C ALA A 52 26.34 -1.56 19.78
N GLN A 53 26.77 -0.31 19.98
CA GLN A 53 26.85 0.69 18.92
C GLN A 53 27.81 0.28 17.80
N THR A 54 28.94 -0.36 18.15
CA THR A 54 29.92 -0.86 17.18
C THR A 54 29.34 -2.03 16.38
N ARG A 55 28.65 -2.99 17.01
CA ARG A 55 27.99 -4.10 16.31
C ARG A 55 26.93 -3.60 15.34
N LEU A 56 26.12 -2.64 15.77
CA LEU A 56 25.11 -2.00 14.91
C LEU A 56 25.75 -1.26 13.73
N ALA A 57 26.86 -0.53 13.95
CA ALA A 57 27.59 0.14 12.88
C ALA A 57 28.16 -0.87 11.87
N ILE A 58 28.65 -2.02 12.34
CA ILE A 58 29.13 -3.11 11.49
C ILE A 58 27.98 -3.68 10.65
N LEU A 59 26.82 -3.95 11.25
CA LEU A 59 25.63 -4.44 10.55
C LEU A 59 25.15 -3.48 9.45
N LEU A 60 25.14 -2.17 9.73
CA LEU A 60 24.80 -1.15 8.74
C LEU A 60 25.82 -1.09 7.60
N LEU A 61 27.12 -1.21 7.92
CA LEU A 61 28.17 -1.19 6.90
C LEU A 61 28.13 -2.43 6.00
N ILE A 62 27.78 -3.58 6.55
CA ILE A 62 27.56 -4.82 5.80
C ILE A 62 26.38 -4.68 4.84
N GLN A 63 25.31 -4.02 5.27
CA GLN A 63 24.17 -3.70 4.41
C GLN A 63 24.59 -2.81 3.23
N GLU A 64 25.52 -1.86 3.44
CA GLU A 64 26.04 -1.01 2.37
C GLU A 64 27.06 -1.71 1.47
N ASN A 65 27.84 -2.65 2.00
CA ASN A 65 28.91 -3.37 1.29
C ASN A 65 28.79 -4.88 1.48
N PRO A 66 27.88 -5.56 0.77
CA PRO A 66 27.65 -7.00 0.92
C PRO A 66 28.88 -7.85 0.60
N SER A 67 29.84 -7.31 -0.17
CA SER A 67 31.09 -8.00 -0.51
C SER A 67 31.95 -8.36 0.70
N LEU A 68 31.79 -7.68 1.84
CA LEU A 68 32.51 -7.99 3.08
C LEU A 68 32.10 -9.34 3.68
N LEU A 69 30.94 -9.86 3.29
CA LEU A 69 30.38 -11.13 3.75
C LEU A 69 30.91 -12.35 2.98
N GLN A 70 31.79 -12.13 1.99
CA GLN A 70 32.48 -13.22 1.30
C GLN A 70 33.57 -13.86 2.15
N ASP A 71 34.01 -13.18 3.20
CA ASP A 71 35.01 -13.69 4.14
C ASP A 71 34.35 -14.45 5.30
N ALA A 72 34.63 -15.75 5.38
CA ALA A 72 34.11 -16.62 6.43
C ALA A 72 34.53 -16.17 7.84
N ALA A 73 35.69 -15.52 8.00
CA ALA A 73 36.13 -15.00 9.29
C ALA A 73 35.24 -13.86 9.79
N VAL A 74 34.75 -13.01 8.88
CA VAL A 74 33.81 -11.94 9.19
C VAL A 74 32.46 -12.53 9.58
N VAL A 75 31.98 -13.54 8.86
CA VAL A 75 30.72 -14.23 9.18
C VAL A 75 30.77 -14.87 10.57
N ASP A 76 31.81 -15.67 10.85
CA ASP A 76 31.97 -16.33 12.15
C ASP A 76 32.08 -15.32 13.30
N PHE A 77 32.81 -14.22 13.05
CA PHE A 77 32.92 -13.12 14.00
C PHE A 77 31.56 -12.45 14.27
N LEU A 78 30.79 -12.14 13.24
CA LEU A 78 29.46 -11.52 13.38
C LEU A 78 28.52 -12.44 14.15
N VAL A 79 28.44 -13.70 13.76
CA VAL A 79 27.50 -14.65 14.37
C VAL A 79 27.82 -14.89 15.85
N SER A 80 29.10 -14.86 16.23
CA SER A 80 29.54 -15.05 17.62
C SER A 80 29.40 -13.80 18.50
N HIS A 81 29.35 -12.61 17.91
CA HIS A 81 29.38 -11.34 18.67
C HIS A 81 28.09 -10.53 18.58
N ILE A 82 27.24 -10.75 17.56
CA ILE A 82 25.93 -10.10 17.47
C ILE A 82 25.05 -10.62 18.59
N GLU A 83 24.49 -9.70 19.36
CA GLU A 83 23.52 -10.00 20.40
C GLU A 83 22.11 -9.77 19.89
N THR A 84 21.16 -10.46 20.51
CA THR A 84 19.73 -10.40 20.17
C THR A 84 19.15 -8.99 20.37
N THR A 85 19.72 -8.24 21.32
CA THR A 85 19.37 -6.85 21.67
C THR A 85 19.82 -5.84 20.61
N ASP A 86 20.81 -6.16 19.78
CA ASP A 86 21.28 -5.26 18.72
C ASP A 86 20.21 -5.08 17.63
N PHE A 87 19.43 -6.13 17.36
CA PHE A 87 18.37 -6.10 16.35
C PHE A 87 17.17 -5.24 16.77
N GLU A 88 16.94 -5.03 18.07
CA GLU A 88 15.86 -4.15 18.56
C GLU A 88 16.09 -2.68 18.20
N GLN A 89 17.36 -2.31 17.98
CA GLN A 89 17.75 -0.93 17.64
C GLN A 89 17.58 -0.64 16.14
N ILE A 90 17.46 -1.68 15.30
CA ILE A 90 17.29 -1.53 13.86
C ILE A 90 15.83 -1.16 13.55
N ARG A 91 15.63 0.01 12.93
CA ARG A 91 14.31 0.46 12.48
C ARG A 91 14.09 0.19 11.01
N TRP A 92 13.42 -0.91 10.71
CA TRP A 92 12.96 -1.24 9.36
C TRP A 92 11.84 -0.29 8.92
N GLN A 93 11.98 0.30 7.72
CA GLN A 93 10.93 1.16 7.13
C GLN A 93 9.86 0.34 6.41
N THR A 94 10.25 -0.79 5.82
CA THR A 94 9.35 -1.72 5.15
C THR A 94 9.75 -3.15 5.49
N ALA A 95 8.77 -4.06 5.45
CA ALA A 95 8.99 -5.50 5.59
C ALA A 95 10.01 -6.03 4.57
N ASP A 96 10.02 -5.49 3.35
CA ASP A 96 10.92 -5.91 2.28
C ASP A 96 12.41 -5.68 2.65
N GLN A 97 12.74 -4.56 3.30
CA GLN A 97 14.13 -4.27 3.74
C GLN A 97 14.63 -5.28 4.76
N MET A 98 13.74 -5.68 5.66
CA MET A 98 14.02 -6.66 6.69
C MET A 98 14.24 -8.04 6.07
N LEU A 99 13.45 -8.40 5.06
CA LEU A 99 13.58 -9.67 4.35
C LEU A 99 14.85 -9.72 3.50
N GLU A 100 15.20 -8.63 2.79
CA GLU A 100 16.49 -8.51 2.10
C GLU A 100 17.66 -8.73 3.06
N PHE A 101 17.56 -8.20 4.28
CA PHE A 101 18.57 -8.42 5.32
C PHE A 101 18.58 -9.88 5.81
N CYS A 102 17.43 -10.50 6.03
CA CYS A 102 17.35 -11.92 6.37
C CYS A 102 17.96 -12.81 5.25
N ASP A 103 17.66 -12.53 3.99
CA ASP A 103 18.19 -13.26 2.84
C ASP A 103 19.70 -13.07 2.72
N MET A 104 20.20 -11.86 3.00
CA MET A 104 21.63 -11.59 3.13
C MET A 104 22.24 -12.48 4.21
N LEU A 105 21.65 -12.57 5.40
CA LEU A 105 22.13 -13.44 6.48
C LEU A 105 22.14 -14.92 6.09
N TYR A 106 21.16 -15.38 5.31
CA TYR A 106 21.12 -16.76 4.81
C TYR A 106 22.07 -17.04 3.65
N SER A 107 22.52 -16.00 2.93
CA SER A 107 23.46 -16.14 1.82
C SER A 107 24.91 -16.41 2.26
N PHE A 108 25.16 -16.42 3.57
CA PHE A 108 26.50 -16.59 4.13
C PHE A 108 27.08 -17.98 3.85
N PRO A 109 28.38 -18.07 3.47
CA PRO A 109 29.09 -19.33 3.46
C PRO A 109 29.35 -19.77 4.91
N PHE A 110 28.48 -20.62 5.45
CA PHE A 110 28.61 -21.10 6.83
C PHE A 110 29.85 -21.99 6.98
N SER A 111 30.71 -21.67 7.95
CA SER A 111 31.90 -22.45 8.30
C SER A 111 31.57 -23.77 9.01
N SER A 112 30.42 -23.82 9.70
CA SER A 112 29.97 -24.93 10.52
C SER A 112 28.46 -24.94 10.70
N ASP A 113 27.90 -26.12 10.98
CA ASP A 113 26.46 -26.28 11.25
C ASP A 113 25.99 -25.47 12.46
N SER A 114 26.85 -25.28 13.47
CA SER A 114 26.55 -24.46 14.65
C SER A 114 26.37 -22.97 14.33
N VAL A 115 27.14 -22.44 13.38
CA VAL A 115 27.03 -21.05 12.93
C VAL A 115 25.74 -20.86 12.13
N ALA A 116 25.39 -21.83 11.28
CA ALA A 116 24.12 -21.82 10.57
C ALA A 116 22.90 -21.85 11.53
N GLU A 117 22.96 -22.68 12.58
CA GLU A 117 21.91 -22.74 13.60
C GLU A 117 21.78 -21.42 14.38
N GLN A 118 22.90 -20.80 14.75
CA GLN A 118 22.89 -19.49 15.41
C GLN A 118 22.29 -18.40 14.50
N VAL A 119 22.63 -18.36 13.22
CA VAL A 119 22.02 -17.40 12.27
C VAL A 119 20.50 -17.59 12.19
N GLN A 120 20.01 -18.83 12.15
CA GLN A 120 18.58 -19.12 12.17
C GLN A 120 17.89 -18.58 13.43
N VAL A 121 18.51 -18.73 14.61
CA VAL A 121 17.99 -18.19 15.87
C VAL A 121 17.89 -16.66 15.82
N HIS A 122 18.92 -15.98 15.33
CA HIS A 122 18.94 -14.53 15.22
C HIS A 122 17.88 -14.00 14.23
N VAL A 123 17.78 -14.60 13.04
CA VAL A 123 16.75 -14.24 12.06
C VAL A 123 15.34 -14.42 12.64
N ARG A 124 15.10 -15.52 13.37
CA ARG A 124 13.83 -15.77 14.03
C ARG A 124 13.48 -14.66 15.02
N GLN A 125 14.40 -14.29 15.89
CA GLN A 125 14.15 -13.26 16.90
C GLN A 125 13.92 -11.89 16.26
N LEU A 126 14.69 -11.56 15.23
CA LEU A 126 14.51 -10.33 14.45
C LEU A 126 13.10 -10.26 13.84
N LEU A 127 12.61 -11.36 13.24
CA LEU A 127 11.23 -11.48 12.75
C LEU A 127 10.18 -11.34 13.86
N GLN A 128 10.37 -11.96 15.02
CA GLN A 128 9.43 -11.86 16.15
C GLN A 128 9.34 -10.44 16.69
N ASN A 129 10.49 -9.80 16.92
CA ASN A 129 10.56 -8.44 17.47
C ASN A 129 9.88 -7.43 16.54
N GLU A 130 10.12 -7.53 15.22
CA GLU A 130 9.47 -6.61 14.29
C GLU A 130 7.96 -6.86 14.19
N LEU A 131 7.53 -8.12 14.16
CA LEU A 131 6.10 -8.44 14.16
C LEU A 131 5.39 -7.87 15.39
N GLN A 132 5.99 -8.00 16.57
CA GLN A 132 5.46 -7.44 17.80
C GLN A 132 5.41 -5.91 17.72
N ARG A 133 6.49 -5.26 17.27
CA ARG A 133 6.55 -3.80 17.08
C ARG A 133 5.44 -3.29 16.16
N LEU A 134 5.23 -3.97 15.02
CA LEU A 134 4.21 -3.60 14.06
C LEU A 134 2.78 -3.83 14.62
N GLU A 135 2.57 -4.85 15.45
CA GLU A 135 1.30 -5.07 16.16
C GLU A 135 1.03 -3.93 17.14
N GLU A 136 2.02 -3.57 17.97
CA GLU A 136 1.94 -2.49 18.96
C GLU A 136 1.67 -1.13 18.30
N GLN A 137 2.34 -0.83 17.20
CA GLN A 137 2.18 0.41 16.44
C GLN A 137 0.92 0.41 15.55
N LYS A 138 0.21 -0.73 15.45
CA LYS A 138 -0.97 -0.91 14.58
C LYS A 138 -0.66 -0.66 13.10
N GLU A 139 0.55 -0.97 12.67
CA GLU A 139 0.99 -0.88 11.27
C GLU A 139 0.57 -2.13 10.48
N TRP A 140 -0.74 -2.37 10.40
CA TRP A 140 -1.32 -3.62 9.88
C TRP A 140 -0.91 -3.96 8.44
N GLU A 141 -0.58 -2.95 7.62
CA GLU A 141 -0.15 -3.17 6.23
C GLU A 141 1.24 -3.80 6.15
N GLN A 142 2.20 -3.30 6.94
CA GLN A 142 3.54 -3.87 7.01
C GLN A 142 3.53 -5.22 7.70
N LEU A 143 2.74 -5.35 8.78
CA LEU A 143 2.58 -6.62 9.50
C LEU A 143 2.03 -7.70 8.57
N PHE A 144 1.03 -7.38 7.75
CA PHE A 144 0.49 -8.32 6.79
C PHE A 144 1.53 -8.76 5.76
N ARG A 145 2.26 -7.82 5.15
CA ARG A 145 3.33 -8.13 4.19
C ARG A 145 4.39 -9.03 4.81
N LEU A 146 4.85 -8.68 6.01
CA LEU A 146 5.88 -9.45 6.71
C LEU A 146 5.40 -10.87 7.01
N VAL A 147 4.15 -11.05 7.47
CA VAL A 147 3.57 -12.39 7.73
C VAL A 147 3.27 -13.18 6.45
N GLU A 148 3.04 -12.50 5.33
CA GLU A 148 2.81 -13.11 4.01
C GLU A 148 4.10 -13.62 3.39
N ILE A 149 5.20 -12.86 3.52
CA ILE A 149 6.49 -13.18 2.90
C ILE A 149 7.41 -13.97 3.85
N ALA A 150 7.28 -13.82 5.18
CA ALA A 150 8.14 -14.52 6.13
C ALA A 150 8.05 -16.05 5.94
N PRO A 151 9.20 -16.73 5.76
CA PRO A 151 9.22 -18.16 5.47
C PRO A 151 8.54 -18.94 6.59
N THR A 152 7.55 -19.76 6.23
CA THR A 152 6.84 -20.71 7.11
C THR A 152 7.71 -21.90 7.51
N SER A 153 9.01 -21.72 7.71
CA SER A 153 9.81 -22.78 8.31
C SER A 153 9.28 -23.01 9.73
N SER A 154 9.25 -24.27 10.13
CA SER A 154 8.77 -24.78 11.43
C SER A 154 9.49 -24.22 12.67
N LEU A 155 10.24 -23.13 12.49
CA LEU A 155 11.12 -22.49 13.44
C LEU A 155 10.42 -21.38 14.23
N MET A 156 9.28 -20.86 13.80
CA MET A 156 8.46 -19.90 14.57
C MET A 156 7.46 -20.65 15.46
N ALA A 157 7.22 -20.17 16.68
CA ALA A 157 6.17 -20.75 17.53
C ALA A 157 4.83 -20.64 16.78
N ASP A 158 4.35 -21.77 16.25
CA ASP A 158 3.26 -21.81 15.29
C ASP A 158 2.02 -21.03 15.75
N VAL A 159 1.78 -20.92 17.05
CA VAL A 159 0.57 -20.31 17.61
C VAL A 159 0.56 -18.79 17.43
N GLU A 160 1.66 -18.10 17.71
CA GLU A 160 1.73 -16.64 17.65
C GLU A 160 1.70 -16.14 16.21
N LEU A 161 2.48 -16.77 15.33
CA LEU A 161 2.48 -16.47 13.90
C LEU A 161 1.10 -16.73 13.27
N ARG A 162 0.43 -17.82 13.65
CA ARG A 162 -0.95 -18.10 13.21
C ARG A 162 -1.90 -17.01 13.70
N ARG A 163 -1.83 -16.60 14.96
CA ARG A 163 -2.64 -15.50 15.51
C ARG A 163 -2.44 -14.22 14.70
N LEU A 164 -1.20 -13.79 14.50
CA LEU A 164 -0.87 -12.56 13.76
C LEU A 164 -1.35 -12.63 12.31
N ARG A 165 -1.21 -13.78 11.65
CA ARG A 165 -1.75 -14.01 10.30
C ARG A 165 -3.27 -13.89 10.26
N HIS A 166 -3.97 -14.48 11.21
CA HIS A 166 -5.43 -14.36 11.29
C HIS A 166 -5.87 -12.92 11.54
N LEU A 167 -5.18 -12.18 12.41
CA LEU A 167 -5.45 -10.77 12.68
C LEU A 167 -5.20 -9.89 11.45
N ALA A 168 -4.06 -10.08 10.79
CA ALA A 168 -3.68 -9.34 9.59
C ALA A 168 -4.67 -9.58 8.44
N ARG A 169 -5.03 -10.86 8.20
CA ARG A 169 -6.07 -11.22 7.22
C ARG A 169 -7.44 -10.64 7.58
N ALA A 170 -7.83 -10.66 8.86
CA ALA A 170 -9.09 -10.09 9.29
C ALA A 170 -9.14 -8.56 9.08
N TYR A 171 -8.03 -7.86 9.29
CA TYR A 171 -7.91 -6.43 8.99
C TYR A 171 -8.05 -6.15 7.49
N GLU A 172 -7.30 -6.87 6.65
CA GLU A 172 -7.37 -6.80 5.19
C GLU A 172 -8.81 -7.00 4.70
N LEU A 173 -9.48 -8.05 5.19
CA LEU A 173 -10.89 -8.32 4.87
C LEU A 173 -11.81 -7.17 5.28
N ARG A 174 -11.57 -6.53 6.44
CA ARG A 174 -12.35 -5.34 6.85
C ARG A 174 -12.05 -4.13 5.96
N ARG A 175 -10.79 -3.86 5.61
CA ARG A 175 -10.38 -2.78 4.70
C ARG A 175 -11.04 -2.95 3.33
N VAL A 176 -10.95 -4.15 2.76
CA VAL A 176 -11.56 -4.51 1.47
C VAL A 176 -13.08 -4.41 1.56
N ASN A 177 -13.70 -4.96 2.61
CA ASN A 177 -15.16 -4.90 2.78
C ASN A 177 -15.66 -3.47 2.96
N ARG A 178 -14.92 -2.59 3.65
CA ARG A 178 -15.28 -1.17 3.79
C ARG A 178 -15.28 -0.47 2.43
N ASN A 179 -14.21 -0.64 1.65
CA ASN A 179 -14.11 -0.04 0.33
C ASN A 179 -15.18 -0.60 -0.63
N ARG A 180 -15.47 -1.92 -0.54
CA ARG A 180 -16.54 -2.56 -1.32
C ARG A 180 -17.92 -2.04 -0.94
N ARG A 181 -18.18 -1.76 0.35
CA ARG A 181 -19.44 -1.13 0.80
C ARG A 181 -19.61 0.28 0.22
N ILE A 182 -18.56 1.09 0.23
CA ILE A 182 -18.60 2.45 -0.35
C ILE A 182 -18.91 2.38 -1.85
N LEU A 183 -18.25 1.45 -2.56
CA LEU A 183 -18.53 1.22 -3.97
C LEU A 183 -19.99 0.81 -4.23
N TYR A 184 -20.49 -0.20 -3.51
CA TYR A 184 -21.88 -0.64 -3.69
C TYR A 184 -22.87 0.47 -3.35
N ALA A 185 -22.61 1.25 -2.29
CA ALA A 185 -23.43 2.42 -1.96
C ALA A 185 -23.42 3.44 -3.11
N TYR A 186 -22.25 3.75 -3.69
CA TYR A 186 -22.13 4.63 -4.85
C TYR A 186 -22.93 4.12 -6.06
N LEU A 187 -22.80 2.83 -6.40
CA LEU A 187 -23.54 2.23 -7.52
C LEU A 187 -25.06 2.24 -7.29
N ILE A 188 -25.52 1.93 -6.07
CA ILE A 188 -26.94 1.96 -5.71
C ILE A 188 -27.48 3.39 -5.81
N VAL A 189 -26.74 4.37 -5.28
CA VAL A 189 -27.12 5.79 -5.38
C VAL A 189 -27.18 6.22 -6.84
N GLN A 190 -26.21 5.83 -7.67
CA GLN A 190 -26.21 6.17 -9.08
C GLN A 190 -27.42 5.58 -9.83
N VAL A 191 -27.76 4.32 -9.57
CA VAL A 191 -28.97 3.69 -10.14
C VAL A 191 -30.22 4.43 -9.69
N LEU A 192 -30.32 4.80 -8.40
CA LEU A 192 -31.44 5.59 -7.88
C LEU A 192 -31.53 6.96 -8.57
N LEU A 193 -30.40 7.65 -8.74
CA LEU A 193 -30.36 8.94 -9.42
C LEU A 193 -30.85 8.81 -10.87
N VAL A 194 -30.32 7.86 -11.63
CA VAL A 194 -30.67 7.65 -13.05
C VAL A 194 -32.10 7.15 -13.23
N MET A 195 -32.59 6.29 -12.34
CA MET A 195 -33.92 5.68 -12.48
C MET A 195 -35.05 6.52 -11.90
N VAL A 196 -34.77 7.44 -10.96
CA VAL A 196 -35.80 8.18 -10.24
C VAL A 196 -35.59 9.69 -10.33
N VAL A 197 -34.45 10.19 -9.87
CA VAL A 197 -34.23 11.63 -9.69
C VAL A 197 -34.13 12.36 -11.03
N PHE A 198 -33.27 11.89 -11.94
CA PHE A 198 -33.08 12.54 -13.24
C PHE A 198 -34.31 12.47 -14.16
N PRO A 199 -35.02 11.33 -14.27
CA PRO A 199 -36.27 11.25 -15.01
C PRO A 199 -37.32 12.23 -14.49
N PHE A 200 -37.48 12.29 -13.16
CA PHE A 200 -38.41 13.22 -12.52
C PHE A 200 -38.03 14.68 -12.77
N LEU A 201 -36.75 15.04 -12.64
CA LEU A 201 -36.28 16.40 -12.89
C LEU A 201 -36.44 16.80 -14.37
N PHE A 202 -36.13 15.90 -15.30
CA PHE A 202 -36.27 16.12 -16.74
C PHE A 202 -37.73 16.39 -17.12
N ILE A 203 -38.65 15.52 -16.68
CA ILE A 203 -40.07 15.65 -16.99
C ILE A 203 -40.62 16.96 -16.45
N ASN A 204 -40.29 17.32 -15.21
CA ASN A 204 -40.75 18.59 -14.63
C ASN A 204 -40.15 19.81 -15.35
N ALA A 205 -38.90 19.74 -15.78
CA ALA A 205 -38.25 20.83 -16.51
C ALA A 205 -38.89 21.03 -17.90
N GLU A 206 -39.06 19.95 -18.66
CA GLU A 206 -39.54 20.02 -20.04
C GLU A 206 -41.08 20.17 -20.09
N ASN A 207 -41.84 19.29 -19.41
CA ASN A 207 -43.31 19.38 -19.41
C ASN A 207 -43.82 20.65 -18.71
N GLY A 208 -43.16 21.07 -17.62
CA GLY A 208 -43.53 22.29 -16.92
C GLY A 208 -43.27 23.55 -17.75
N ALA A 209 -42.30 23.52 -18.67
CA ALA A 209 -42.09 24.59 -19.64
C ALA A 209 -43.10 24.53 -20.79
N LEU A 210 -43.44 23.34 -21.28
CA LEU A 210 -44.46 23.14 -22.30
C LEU A 210 -45.84 23.61 -21.83
N GLN A 211 -46.25 23.23 -20.62
CA GLN A 211 -47.52 23.68 -20.03
C GLN A 211 -47.62 25.21 -19.95
N ARG A 212 -46.55 25.90 -19.53
CA ARG A 212 -46.50 27.36 -19.49
C ARG A 212 -46.57 28.02 -20.87
N GLN A 213 -46.10 27.34 -21.91
CA GLN A 213 -46.22 27.82 -23.29
C GLN A 213 -47.64 27.61 -23.80
N VAL A 214 -48.23 26.43 -23.56
CA VAL A 214 -49.60 26.11 -23.93
C VAL A 214 -50.59 27.06 -23.25
N GLU A 215 -50.45 27.33 -21.95
CA GLU A 215 -51.34 28.24 -21.22
C GLU A 215 -51.32 29.67 -21.77
N LYS A 216 -50.13 30.18 -22.12
CA LYS A 216 -49.98 31.51 -22.75
C LYS A 216 -50.56 31.58 -24.16
N LEU A 217 -50.56 30.44 -24.85
CA LEU A 217 -51.02 30.32 -26.22
C LEU A 217 -52.50 29.97 -26.29
N ALA A 218 -53.09 29.35 -25.27
CA ALA A 218 -54.51 28.99 -25.21
C ALA A 218 -55.46 30.21 -25.13
N ASP A 219 -54.94 31.40 -24.83
CA ASP A 219 -55.66 32.68 -24.94
C ASP A 219 -55.78 33.15 -26.42
N VAL A 220 -55.14 32.42 -27.35
CA VAL A 220 -55.24 32.55 -28.80
C VAL A 220 -55.74 31.19 -29.33
N GLU A 221 -56.79 31.16 -30.16
CA GLU A 221 -57.27 29.88 -30.72
C GLU A 221 -56.16 29.25 -31.60
N ILE A 222 -55.47 28.23 -31.07
CA ILE A 222 -54.47 27.46 -31.81
C ILE A 222 -55.09 26.14 -32.25
N GLY A 223 -54.93 25.86 -33.55
CA GLY A 223 -55.37 24.64 -34.20
C GLY A 223 -54.69 23.37 -33.68
N ASP A 224 -55.27 22.24 -34.09
CA ASP A 224 -55.19 20.86 -33.57
C ASP A 224 -53.81 20.15 -33.61
N GLU A 225 -52.69 20.88 -33.54
CA GLU A 225 -51.36 20.28 -33.36
C GLU A 225 -51.06 20.05 -31.87
N GLY A 226 -51.50 18.91 -31.36
CA GLY A 226 -51.36 18.52 -29.96
C GLY A 226 -49.89 18.42 -29.51
N TYR A 227 -49.53 19.21 -28.49
CA TYR A 227 -48.25 19.10 -27.80
C TYR A 227 -48.08 17.72 -27.15
N ARG A 228 -46.98 17.02 -27.44
CA ARG A 228 -46.64 15.75 -26.79
C ARG A 228 -45.90 15.99 -25.47
N LEU A 229 -46.53 15.62 -24.36
CA LEU A 229 -45.88 15.60 -23.04
C LEU A 229 -45.03 14.34 -22.88
N PHE A 230 -43.87 14.48 -22.23
CA PHE A 230 -43.00 13.35 -21.90
C PHE A 230 -43.59 12.53 -20.74
N THR A 231 -43.58 11.20 -20.89
CA THR A 231 -44.02 10.26 -19.85
C THR A 231 -42.87 9.90 -18.89
N TYR A 232 -43.16 9.25 -17.77
CA TYR A 232 -42.13 8.75 -16.86
C TYR A 232 -41.16 7.79 -17.55
N THR A 233 -41.69 6.90 -18.40
CA THR A 233 -40.90 5.96 -19.19
C THR A 233 -39.96 6.66 -20.17
N ASP A 234 -40.41 7.76 -20.79
CA ASP A 234 -39.56 8.59 -21.67
C ASP A 234 -38.42 9.23 -20.89
N GLY A 235 -38.69 9.75 -19.68
CA GLY A 235 -37.67 10.31 -18.79
C GLY A 235 -36.64 9.28 -18.32
N VAL A 236 -37.07 8.06 -17.98
CA VAL A 236 -36.17 6.96 -17.60
C VAL A 236 -35.30 6.55 -18.79
N TYR A 237 -35.91 6.36 -19.96
CA TYR A 237 -35.19 6.03 -21.18
C TYR A 237 -34.13 7.10 -21.49
N TRP A 238 -34.51 8.38 -21.50
CA TRP A 238 -33.59 9.50 -21.69
C TRP A 238 -32.44 9.49 -20.67
N ALA A 239 -32.74 9.29 -19.39
CA ALA A 239 -31.73 9.31 -18.34
C ALA A 239 -30.73 8.16 -18.49
N VAL A 240 -31.19 6.96 -18.84
CA VAL A 240 -30.35 5.78 -19.04
C VAL A 240 -29.42 5.96 -20.24
N ILE A 241 -29.94 6.33 -21.42
CA ILE A 241 -29.11 6.49 -22.63
C ILE A 241 -28.11 7.64 -22.49
N THR A 242 -28.45 8.68 -21.72
CA THR A 242 -27.57 9.82 -21.46
C THR A 242 -26.47 9.42 -20.46
N ALA A 243 -26.82 8.78 -19.34
CA ALA A 243 -25.85 8.31 -18.34
C ALA A 243 -24.90 7.24 -18.91
N ALA A 244 -25.40 6.39 -19.80
CA ALA A 244 -24.61 5.39 -20.51
C ALA A 244 -23.78 5.97 -21.66
N SER A 245 -23.86 7.28 -21.94
CA SER A 245 -23.20 7.95 -23.06
C SER A 245 -23.56 7.42 -24.46
N ILE A 246 -24.72 6.79 -24.60
CA ILE A 246 -25.25 6.31 -25.89
C ILE A 246 -25.84 7.47 -26.69
N GLY A 247 -26.76 8.22 -26.07
CA GLY A 247 -27.30 9.47 -26.62
C GLY A 247 -27.86 9.38 -28.04
N TYR A 248 -28.88 8.56 -28.29
CA TYR A 248 -29.50 8.42 -29.62
C TYR A 248 -30.03 9.73 -30.22
N GLY A 249 -30.39 10.72 -29.39
CA GLY A 249 -30.81 12.06 -29.83
C GLY A 249 -32.29 12.18 -30.19
N ASP A 250 -33.05 11.10 -30.03
CA ASP A 250 -34.51 11.05 -30.21
C ASP A 250 -35.27 11.82 -29.13
N ILE A 251 -34.78 11.80 -27.89
CA ILE A 251 -35.26 12.66 -26.80
C ILE A 251 -34.11 13.55 -26.35
N THR A 252 -34.31 14.87 -26.45
CA THR A 252 -33.30 15.87 -26.07
C THR A 252 -33.92 17.02 -25.29
N PRO A 253 -33.23 17.56 -24.26
CA PRO A 253 -33.72 18.69 -23.49
C PRO A 253 -33.70 19.97 -24.32
N MET A 254 -34.84 20.65 -24.41
CA MET A 254 -34.96 21.90 -25.16
C MET A 254 -34.82 23.11 -24.22
N THR A 255 -35.24 22.95 -22.96
CA THR A 255 -35.20 24.03 -21.97
C THR A 255 -33.79 24.28 -21.41
N THR A 256 -33.51 25.52 -20.99
CA THR A 256 -32.23 25.87 -20.33
C THR A 256 -32.00 25.02 -19.08
N THR A 257 -33.03 24.81 -18.26
CA THR A 257 -32.96 23.98 -17.06
C THR A 257 -32.73 22.50 -17.40
N GLY A 258 -33.43 21.97 -18.40
CA GLY A 258 -33.23 20.60 -18.88
C GLY A 258 -31.82 20.36 -19.41
N LYS A 259 -31.24 21.31 -20.15
CA LYS A 259 -29.85 21.25 -20.63
C LYS A 259 -28.84 21.24 -19.48
N PHE A 260 -29.09 22.02 -18.43
CA PHE A 260 -28.26 22.01 -17.22
C PHE A 260 -28.33 20.65 -16.50
N ILE A 261 -29.53 20.09 -16.33
CA ILE A 261 -29.74 18.75 -15.75
C ILE A 261 -28.99 17.69 -16.58
N ALA A 262 -29.08 17.76 -17.91
CA ALA A 262 -28.40 16.84 -18.82
C ALA A 262 -26.87 16.89 -18.69
N ALA A 263 -26.29 18.09 -18.53
CA ALA A 263 -24.84 18.25 -18.34
C ALA A 263 -24.35 17.59 -17.04
N ILE A 264 -25.11 17.73 -15.95
CA ILE A 264 -24.81 17.06 -14.68
C ILE A 264 -24.90 15.54 -14.84
N LEU A 265 -25.98 15.05 -15.46
CA LEU A 265 -26.19 13.63 -15.70
C LEU A 265 -25.08 13.01 -16.53
N GLY A 266 -24.70 13.65 -17.64
CA GLY A 266 -23.63 13.19 -18.51
C GLY A 266 -22.30 13.10 -17.77
N THR A 267 -21.97 14.11 -16.96
CA THR A 267 -20.73 14.11 -16.15
C THR A 267 -20.71 12.95 -15.16
N LEU A 268 -21.81 12.74 -14.42
CA LEU A 268 -21.92 11.63 -13.46
C LEU A 268 -21.84 10.27 -14.16
N GLY A 269 -22.47 10.13 -15.33
CA GLY A 269 -22.44 8.92 -16.15
C GLY A 269 -21.01 8.52 -16.53
N VAL A 270 -20.23 9.45 -17.07
CA VAL A 270 -18.82 9.22 -17.45
C VAL A 270 -17.98 8.79 -16.25
N VAL A 271 -18.14 9.44 -15.09
CA VAL A 271 -17.43 9.06 -13.86
C VAL A 271 -17.79 7.64 -13.44
N THR A 272 -19.06 7.25 -13.50
CA THR A 272 -19.50 5.89 -13.16
C THR A 272 -18.88 4.85 -14.08
N VAL A 273 -18.85 5.08 -15.40
CA VAL A 273 -18.22 4.17 -16.35
C VAL A 273 -16.73 3.99 -16.03
N GLY A 274 -16.02 5.08 -15.69
CA GLY A 274 -14.62 5.02 -15.27
C GLY A 274 -14.39 4.18 -14.01
N VAL A 275 -15.28 4.32 -13.01
CA VAL A 275 -15.23 3.50 -11.78
C VAL A 275 -15.44 2.02 -12.09
N ILE A 276 -16.42 1.68 -12.93
CA ILE A 276 -16.70 0.29 -13.32
C ILE A 276 -15.52 -0.30 -14.09
N ALA A 277 -14.95 0.43 -15.05
CA ALA A 277 -13.79 -0.01 -15.81
C ALA A 277 -12.56 -0.27 -14.91
N GLY A 278 -12.29 0.63 -13.96
CA GLY A 278 -11.19 0.46 -13.00
C GLY A 278 -11.38 -0.75 -12.09
N LEU A 279 -12.62 -1.11 -11.76
CA LEU A 279 -12.91 -2.35 -11.05
C LEU A 279 -12.64 -3.55 -11.93
N VAL A 280 -13.21 -3.62 -13.13
CA VAL A 280 -12.99 -4.75 -14.04
C VAL A 280 -11.49 -4.99 -14.28
N LEU A 281 -10.72 -3.92 -14.49
CA LEU A 281 -9.26 -4.01 -14.63
C LEU A 281 -8.63 -4.64 -13.39
N LYS A 282 -8.95 -4.16 -12.18
CA LYS A 282 -8.44 -4.73 -10.92
C LYS A 282 -8.74 -6.22 -10.76
N TRP A 283 -9.86 -6.71 -11.30
CA TRP A 283 -10.23 -8.13 -11.24
C TRP A 283 -9.50 -8.97 -12.28
N ILE A 284 -9.29 -8.43 -13.48
CA ILE A 284 -8.65 -9.14 -14.59
C ILE A 284 -7.13 -9.16 -14.43
N THR A 285 -6.51 -8.09 -13.92
CA THR A 285 -5.06 -8.05 -13.71
C THR A 285 -4.70 -9.17 -12.73
N PRO A 286 -3.99 -10.23 -13.18
CA PRO A 286 -3.44 -11.20 -12.27
C PRO A 286 -2.58 -10.42 -11.28
N ARG A 287 -2.71 -10.70 -9.99
CA ARG A 287 -1.71 -10.23 -9.04
C ARG A 287 -0.40 -10.87 -9.48
N ALA A 288 0.38 -10.14 -10.26
CA ALA A 288 1.74 -10.49 -10.61
C ALA A 288 2.51 -10.47 -9.29
N LEU A 289 2.54 -11.66 -8.69
CA LEU A 289 3.63 -12.08 -7.85
C LEU A 289 4.73 -12.49 -8.85
N ASP A 290 5.47 -11.49 -9.32
CA ASP A 290 6.86 -11.62 -9.74
C ASP A 290 7.67 -10.68 -8.82
#